data_AF-A0A0L7KZM0-F1
#
_entry.id   AF-A0A0L7KZM0-F1
#
_cell.length_a   1.000
_cell.length_b   1.000
_cell.length_c   1.000
_cell.angle_alpha   90.00
_cell.angle_beta   90.00
_cell.angle_gamma   90.00
#
_symmetry.space_group_name_H-M   'P 1'
#
loop_
_entity.id
_entity.type
_entity.pdbx_description
1 polymer ?
#
loop_
_entity_poly.entity_id
_entity_poly.type
_entity_poly.pdbx_seq_one_letter_code
_entity_poly.pdbx_strand_id
1 'polypeptide(L)'
;MLRYLIFLAVIFGVQSALAPFITPCKSGDNDCAIQSAQAAVPIVAPGIPELGIKPLDPLPLRLVKGDSAGLQLTLKDSLVKGMRGCKVEGIRHDLTKKKQSLTIKCTVQLTGDYKLDGQILVLPIRGEGKYVIDILEQFLNSNWRDVMKEVAPPIVYAIVEAVVEGVESIYKAVPAEELSIS
;
A
#
# COMPACT_ATOMS: atom_id res chain seq x y z
N MET A 1 -64.01 7.88 -4.67
CA MET A 1 -63.63 7.13 -5.89
C MET A 1 -62.30 7.66 -6.39
N LEU A 2 -61.25 6.97 -5.93
CA LEU A 2 -59.83 7.23 -6.12
C LEU A 2 -59.46 7.05 -7.61
N ARG A 3 -59.07 8.12 -8.31
CA ARG A 3 -58.59 8.02 -9.69
C ARG A 3 -57.30 8.83 -9.89
N TYR A 4 -56.21 8.09 -9.90
CA TYR A 4 -54.94 8.33 -10.61
C TYR A 4 -54.00 9.44 -10.09
N LEU A 5 -53.38 9.14 -8.95
CA LEU A 5 -52.01 9.54 -8.62
C LEU A 5 -51.02 8.71 -9.45
N ILE A 6 -50.53 9.23 -10.59
CA ILE A 6 -49.27 8.74 -11.21
C ILE A 6 -48.57 9.94 -11.83
N PHE A 7 -47.84 10.71 -11.03
CA PHE A 7 -46.74 11.53 -11.56
C PHE A 7 -45.48 10.65 -11.55
N LEU A 8 -44.97 10.38 -12.75
CA LEU A 8 -43.77 9.59 -13.00
C LEU A 8 -42.60 10.11 -12.15
N ALA A 9 -42.16 9.31 -11.18
CA ALA A 9 -40.80 9.40 -10.67
C ALA A 9 -39.87 8.83 -11.75
N VAL A 10 -39.35 9.70 -12.62
CA VAL A 10 -38.21 9.34 -13.47
C VAL A 10 -37.00 9.23 -12.55
N ILE A 11 -36.78 8.03 -12.00
CA ILE A 11 -35.53 7.69 -11.34
C ILE A 11 -34.49 7.58 -12.47
N PHE A 12 -33.81 8.68 -12.78
CA PHE A 12 -32.52 8.58 -13.45
C PHE A 12 -31.61 7.82 -12.48
N GLY A 13 -31.44 6.53 -12.73
CA GLY A 13 -30.40 5.75 -12.09
C GLY A 13 -29.06 6.32 -12.51
N VAL A 14 -28.54 7.28 -11.75
CA VAL A 14 -27.15 7.70 -11.88
C VAL A 14 -26.34 6.51 -11.40
N GLN A 15 -25.75 5.77 -12.34
CA GLN A 15 -24.80 4.72 -12.03
C GLN A 15 -23.54 5.41 -11.52
N SER A 16 -23.48 5.63 -10.21
CA SER A 16 -22.31 6.20 -9.56
C SER A 16 -21.19 5.17 -9.67
N ALA A 17 -20.16 5.48 -10.45
CA ALA A 17 -18.93 4.68 -10.47
C ALA A 17 -18.40 4.57 -9.04
N LEU A 18 -18.01 3.35 -8.65
CA LEU A 18 -17.61 3.09 -7.26
C LEU A 18 -16.20 3.64 -6.98
N ALA A 19 -15.39 3.77 -8.03
CA ALA A 19 -14.05 4.37 -7.98
C ALA A 19 -13.87 5.43 -9.07
N PRO A 20 -14.51 6.62 -8.93
CA PRO A 20 -14.43 7.70 -9.93
C PRO A 20 -13.01 8.30 -10.07
N PHE A 21 -12.12 7.96 -9.14
CA PHE A 21 -10.72 8.35 -9.12
C PHE A 21 -9.81 7.46 -9.99
N ILE A 22 -10.33 6.33 -10.48
CA ILE A 22 -9.61 5.46 -11.41
C ILE A 22 -10.01 5.87 -12.82
N THR A 23 -9.02 6.24 -13.62
CA THR A 23 -9.21 6.42 -15.07
C THR A 23 -9.11 5.05 -15.75
N PRO A 24 -10.14 4.57 -16.45
CA PRO A 24 -10.09 3.31 -17.18
C PRO A 24 -9.06 3.38 -18.32
N CYS A 25 -8.29 2.32 -18.49
CA CYS A 25 -7.23 2.26 -19.50
C CYS A 25 -7.47 1.14 -20.51
N LYS A 26 -6.98 1.35 -21.75
CA LYS A 26 -6.97 0.32 -22.78
C LYS A 26 -6.05 -0.83 -22.38
N SER A 27 -6.41 -2.05 -22.77
CA SER A 27 -5.55 -3.21 -22.54
C SER A 27 -4.18 -3.01 -23.20
N GLY A 28 -3.11 -3.13 -22.42
CA GLY A 28 -1.73 -2.90 -22.87
C GLY A 28 -1.23 -1.46 -22.82
N ASP A 29 -2.09 -0.48 -22.50
CA ASP A 29 -1.70 0.93 -22.32
C ASP A 29 -1.10 1.17 -20.93
N ASN A 30 0.19 0.86 -20.79
CA ASN A 30 0.90 0.98 -19.52
C ASN A 30 1.03 2.44 -19.05
N ASP A 31 1.17 3.40 -19.96
CA ASP A 31 1.32 4.81 -19.60
C ASP A 31 0.02 5.36 -19.01
N CYS A 32 -1.13 5.01 -19.60
CA CYS A 32 -2.43 5.30 -19.01
C CYS A 32 -2.54 4.68 -17.61
N ALA A 33 -2.19 3.40 -17.46
CA ALA A 33 -2.32 2.69 -16.19
C ALA A 33 -1.46 3.35 -15.09
N ILE A 34 -0.22 3.73 -15.42
CA ILE A 34 0.69 4.44 -14.51
C ILE A 34 0.10 5.80 -14.11
N GLN A 35 -0.39 6.59 -15.07
CA GLN A 35 -0.98 7.91 -14.80
C GLN A 35 -2.25 7.81 -13.94
N SER A 36 -3.13 6.86 -14.27
CA SER A 36 -4.36 6.58 -13.52
C SER A 36 -4.05 6.17 -12.08
N ALA A 37 -3.14 5.21 -11.89
CA ALA A 37 -2.71 4.79 -10.56
C ALA A 37 -2.04 5.93 -9.78
N GLN A 38 -1.18 6.73 -10.43
CA GLN A 38 -0.51 7.87 -9.80
C GLN A 38 -1.52 8.93 -9.33
N ALA A 39 -2.59 9.18 -10.08
CA ALA A 39 -3.67 10.08 -9.69
C ALA A 39 -4.52 9.51 -8.54
N ALA A 40 -4.65 8.19 -8.47
CA ALA A 40 -5.38 7.50 -7.40
C ALA A 40 -4.62 7.52 -6.05
N VAL A 41 -3.28 7.48 -6.05
CA VAL A 41 -2.45 7.46 -4.81
C VAL A 41 -2.91 8.46 -3.74
N PRO A 42 -3.04 9.78 -4.00
CA PRO A 42 -3.42 10.75 -2.97
C PRO A 42 -4.85 10.59 -2.45
N ILE A 43 -5.71 9.89 -3.19
CA ILE A 43 -7.12 9.65 -2.86
C ILE A 43 -7.25 8.36 -2.03
N VAL A 44 -6.48 7.33 -2.38
CA VAL A 44 -6.47 6.03 -1.71
C VAL A 44 -5.64 6.05 -0.42
N ALA A 45 -4.57 6.85 -0.36
CA ALA A 45 -3.66 6.93 0.78
C ALA A 45 -4.34 7.14 2.16
N PRO A 46 -5.30 8.05 2.35
CA PRO A 46 -6.01 8.19 3.64
C PRO A 46 -6.90 6.98 4.00
N GLY A 47 -7.12 6.04 3.08
CA GLY A 47 -8.08 4.95 3.20
C GLY A 47 -9.44 5.31 2.58
N ILE A 48 -10.17 4.28 2.16
CA ILE A 48 -11.54 4.38 1.61
C ILE A 48 -12.35 3.25 2.25
N PRO A 49 -12.96 3.49 3.43
CA PRO A 49 -13.66 2.46 4.19
C PRO A 49 -14.78 1.76 3.42
N GLU A 50 -15.45 2.49 2.52
CA GLU A 50 -16.53 1.98 1.68
C GLU A 50 -16.05 0.91 0.69
N LEU A 51 -14.77 0.97 0.31
CA LEU A 51 -14.10 -0.03 -0.52
C LEU A 51 -13.32 -1.06 0.30
N GLY A 52 -13.36 -0.99 1.63
CA GLY A 52 -12.56 -1.84 2.52
C GLY A 52 -11.05 -1.51 2.50
N ILE A 53 -10.68 -0.30 2.06
CA ILE A 53 -9.29 0.15 2.03
C ILE A 53 -8.95 0.83 3.34
N LYS A 54 -8.03 0.25 4.09
CA LYS A 54 -7.50 0.83 5.33
C LYS A 54 -6.56 2.01 5.02
N PRO A 55 -6.31 2.91 5.99
CA PRO A 55 -5.32 3.97 5.80
C PRO A 55 -3.94 3.42 5.44
N LEU A 56 -3.36 3.97 4.37
CA LEU A 56 -1.99 3.70 3.90
C LEU A 56 -1.03 4.86 4.22
N ASP A 57 -1.54 6.06 4.54
CA ASP A 57 -0.74 7.18 5.03
C ASP A 57 -1.50 8.04 6.06
N PRO A 58 -1.10 8.06 7.35
CA PRO A 58 -0.10 7.17 7.94
C PRO A 58 -0.60 5.72 7.96
N LEU A 59 0.25 4.76 7.59
CA LEU A 59 -0.03 3.33 7.69
C LEU A 59 0.34 2.83 9.10
N PRO A 60 -0.65 2.38 9.90
CA PRO A 60 -0.38 1.77 11.20
C PRO A 60 0.01 0.29 11.07
N LEU A 61 1.15 -0.07 11.65
CA LEU A 61 1.61 -1.45 11.81
C LEU A 61 1.65 -1.78 13.31
N ARG A 62 0.63 -2.51 13.79
CA ARG A 62 0.47 -2.80 15.22
C ARG A 62 1.60 -3.65 15.80
N LEU A 63 2.00 -4.67 15.05
CA LEU A 63 3.03 -5.62 15.47
C LEU A 63 3.71 -6.18 14.23
N VAL A 64 5.01 -5.98 14.14
CA VAL A 64 5.87 -6.64 13.15
C VAL A 64 6.89 -7.45 13.90
N LYS A 65 7.05 -8.72 13.55
CA LYS A 65 8.09 -9.59 14.10
C LYS A 65 8.99 -10.07 12.97
N GLY A 66 10.28 -10.05 13.22
CA GLY A 66 11.28 -10.65 12.34
C GLY A 66 12.19 -11.55 13.15
N ASP A 67 12.62 -12.65 12.54
CA ASP A 67 13.71 -13.47 13.06
C ASP A 67 14.63 -13.74 11.88
N SER A 68 15.86 -13.26 11.97
CA SER A 68 16.83 -13.41 10.90
C SER A 68 18.23 -13.55 11.49
N ALA A 69 18.94 -14.60 11.07
CA ALA A 69 20.32 -14.90 11.47
C ALA A 69 20.60 -14.87 12.99
N GLY A 70 19.59 -15.21 13.81
CA GLY A 70 19.71 -15.19 15.28
C GLY A 70 19.44 -13.83 15.92
N LEU A 71 18.91 -12.86 15.17
CA LEU A 71 18.37 -11.60 15.67
C LEU A 71 16.85 -11.61 15.61
N GLN A 72 16.22 -11.48 16.77
CA GLN A 72 14.78 -11.27 16.90
C GLN A 72 14.49 -9.77 16.91
N LEU A 73 13.66 -9.34 15.97
CA LEU A 73 13.11 -8.00 15.87
C LEU A 73 11.63 -8.03 16.25
N THR A 74 11.21 -7.11 17.11
CA THR A 74 9.80 -6.80 17.33
C THR A 74 9.61 -5.31 17.20
N LEU A 75 8.72 -4.88 16.30
CA LEU A 75 8.24 -3.51 16.21
C LEU A 75 6.79 -3.46 16.68
N LYS A 76 6.43 -2.44 17.45
CA LYS A 76 5.08 -2.21 17.96
C LYS A 76 4.65 -0.79 17.72
N ASP A 77 3.35 -0.64 17.53
CA ASP A 77 2.68 0.65 17.38
C ASP A 77 3.40 1.56 16.37
N SER A 78 3.85 0.92 15.29
CA SER A 78 4.62 1.55 14.24
C SER A 78 3.71 2.35 13.31
N LEU A 79 4.19 3.50 12.87
CA LEU A 79 3.54 4.36 11.89
C LEU A 79 4.49 4.60 10.73
N VAL A 80 4.05 4.28 9.53
CA VAL A 80 4.75 4.59 8.28
C VAL A 80 4.08 5.82 7.67
N LYS A 81 4.84 6.88 7.42
CA LYS A 81 4.38 8.14 6.80
C LYS A 81 5.05 8.37 5.47
N GLY A 82 4.37 9.07 4.56
CA GLY A 82 4.91 9.51 3.27
C GLY A 82 4.45 8.68 2.06
N MET A 83 3.63 7.65 2.29
CA MET A 83 3.08 6.81 1.22
C MET A 83 2.20 7.60 0.24
N ARG A 84 1.57 8.70 0.68
CA ARG A 84 0.82 9.63 -0.17
C ARG A 84 1.73 10.30 -1.24
N GLY A 85 3.02 10.36 -0.98
CA GLY A 85 4.03 10.92 -1.88
C GLY A 85 4.66 9.91 -2.86
N CYS A 86 4.25 8.64 -2.82
CA CYS A 86 4.80 7.61 -3.69
C CYS A 86 4.62 7.95 -5.18
N LYS A 87 5.66 7.63 -5.96
CA LYS A 87 5.64 7.66 -7.42
C LYS A 87 5.39 6.28 -7.98
N VAL A 88 4.43 6.16 -8.88
CA VAL A 88 4.18 4.95 -9.66
C VAL A 88 5.13 4.97 -10.85
N GLU A 89 6.07 4.05 -10.87
CA GLU A 89 7.10 3.96 -11.93
C GLU A 89 6.79 2.88 -12.95
N GLY A 90 5.96 1.89 -12.60
CA GLY A 90 5.64 0.81 -13.51
C GLY A 90 4.43 0.00 -13.07
N ILE A 91 3.63 -0.39 -14.05
CA ILE A 91 2.56 -1.37 -13.88
C ILE A 91 2.69 -2.39 -15.00
N ARG A 92 2.62 -3.68 -14.65
CA ARG A 92 2.59 -4.77 -15.61
C ARG A 92 1.45 -5.71 -15.28
N HIS A 93 0.59 -5.96 -16.25
CA HIS A 93 -0.49 -6.93 -16.14
C HIS A 93 -0.17 -8.14 -17.04
N ASP A 94 -0.01 -9.30 -16.42
CA ASP A 94 0.01 -10.58 -17.12
C ASP A 94 -1.37 -11.23 -16.98
N LEU A 95 -2.24 -10.95 -17.96
CA LEU A 95 -3.61 -11.47 -17.98
C LEU A 95 -3.64 -13.00 -18.15
N THR A 96 -2.62 -13.59 -18.77
CA THR A 96 -2.53 -15.05 -18.94
C THR A 96 -2.26 -15.75 -17.62
N LYS A 97 -1.40 -15.18 -16.79
CA LYS A 97 -1.06 -15.71 -15.46
C LYS A 97 -1.91 -15.12 -14.34
N LYS A 98 -2.81 -14.18 -14.67
CA LYS A 98 -3.60 -13.39 -13.70
C LYS A 98 -2.70 -12.73 -12.64
N LYS A 99 -1.57 -12.18 -13.08
CA LYS A 99 -0.59 -11.53 -12.21
C LYS A 99 -0.49 -10.06 -12.55
N GLN A 100 -0.29 -9.25 -11.53
CA GLN A 100 0.04 -7.85 -11.68
C GLN A 100 1.30 -7.54 -10.90
N SER A 101 2.14 -6.69 -11.47
CA SER A 101 3.32 -6.15 -10.80
C SER A 101 3.20 -4.64 -10.78
N LEU A 102 3.37 -4.07 -9.60
CA LEU A 102 3.38 -2.63 -9.35
C LEU A 102 4.78 -2.25 -8.87
N THR A 103 5.37 -1.24 -9.50
CA THR A 103 6.65 -0.64 -9.10
C THR A 103 6.36 0.75 -8.57
N ILE A 104 6.63 0.97 -7.29
CA ILE A 104 6.46 2.24 -6.61
C ILE A 104 7.77 2.67 -5.96
N LYS A 105 8.04 3.98 -6.02
CA LYS A 105 9.16 4.61 -5.33
C LYS A 105 8.62 5.61 -4.32
N CYS A 106 9.02 5.47 -3.07
CA CYS A 106 8.49 6.26 -1.97
C CYS A 106 9.63 6.75 -1.07
N THR A 107 9.50 7.98 -0.57
CA THR A 107 10.26 8.44 0.59
C THR A 107 9.35 8.32 1.79
N VAL A 108 9.74 7.46 2.74
CA VAL A 108 8.93 7.18 3.92
C VAL A 108 9.72 7.35 5.19
N GLN A 109 9.01 7.76 6.24
CA GLN A 109 9.50 7.78 7.60
C GLN A 109 8.73 6.75 8.43
N LEU A 110 9.45 5.95 9.19
CA LEU A 110 8.86 4.98 10.10
C LEU A 110 9.17 5.37 11.54
N THR A 111 8.15 5.38 12.39
CA THR A 111 8.30 5.64 13.82
C THR A 111 7.61 4.55 14.61
N GLY A 112 8.09 4.22 15.80
CA GLY A 112 7.39 3.27 16.67
C GLY A 112 8.27 2.82 17.83
N ASP A 113 7.87 1.73 18.47
CA ASP A 113 8.64 1.08 19.52
C ASP A 113 9.34 -0.17 18.94
N TYR A 114 10.58 -0.41 19.32
CA TYR A 114 11.35 -1.59 18.92
C TYR A 114 11.81 -2.40 20.13
N LYS A 115 12.01 -3.69 19.90
CA LYS A 115 12.79 -4.59 20.75
C LYS A 115 13.65 -5.47 19.86
N LEU A 116 14.93 -5.55 20.21
CA LEU A 116 15.94 -6.42 19.60
C LEU A 116 16.48 -7.36 20.67
N ASP A 117 16.60 -8.64 20.32
CA ASP A 117 17.25 -9.65 21.15
C ASP A 117 17.99 -10.66 20.26
N GLY A 118 19.14 -11.15 20.71
CA GLY A 118 19.96 -12.12 19.99
C GLY A 118 21.31 -11.54 19.58
N GLN A 119 21.73 -11.82 18.35
CA GLN A 119 23.05 -11.44 17.85
C GLN A 119 23.01 -11.10 16.36
N ILE A 120 23.85 -10.14 15.96
CA ILE A 120 24.15 -9.85 14.55
C ILE A 120 25.59 -10.31 14.31
N LEU A 121 25.75 -11.31 13.43
CA LEU A 121 27.04 -11.97 13.18
C LEU A 121 27.64 -12.57 14.46
N VAL A 122 28.59 -11.87 15.10
CA VAL A 122 29.24 -12.28 16.35
C VAL A 122 28.94 -11.32 17.52
N LEU A 123 28.17 -10.27 17.27
CA LEU A 123 27.89 -9.23 18.26
C LEU A 123 26.54 -9.50 18.92
N PRO A 124 26.47 -9.70 20.25
CA PRO A 124 25.20 -9.78 20.96
C PRO A 124 24.52 -8.42 20.94
N ILE A 125 23.26 -8.39 20.49
CA ILE A 125 22.45 -7.18 20.40
C ILE A 125 21.22 -7.34 21.28
N ARG A 126 21.06 -6.43 22.24
CA ARG A 126 19.84 -6.27 23.01
C ARG A 126 19.52 -4.79 23.12
N GLY A 127 18.26 -4.45 22.92
CA GLY A 127 17.83 -3.08 23.05
C GLY A 127 16.33 -2.96 22.88
N GLU A 128 15.74 -2.00 23.58
CA GLU A 128 14.34 -1.65 23.45
C GLU A 128 14.18 -0.14 23.61
N GLY A 129 13.20 0.43 22.93
CA GLY A 129 12.98 1.86 22.96
C GLY A 129 12.18 2.35 21.77
N LYS A 130 12.24 3.66 21.52
CA LYS A 130 11.60 4.30 20.37
C LYS A 130 12.57 4.36 19.20
N TYR A 131 12.03 4.23 17.99
CA TYR A 131 12.80 4.42 16.77
C TYR A 131 12.16 5.46 15.85
N VAL A 132 13.01 6.11 15.06
CA VAL A 132 12.66 6.89 13.88
C VAL A 132 13.61 6.46 12.78
N ILE A 133 13.08 5.99 11.65
CA ILE A 133 13.86 5.58 10.49
C ILE A 133 13.40 6.42 9.31
N ASP A 134 14.32 7.23 8.77
CA ASP A 134 14.14 7.91 7.50
C ASP A 134 14.77 7.06 6.40
N ILE A 135 13.96 6.55 5.47
CA ILE A 135 14.48 5.80 4.33
C ILE A 135 15.00 6.80 3.30
N LEU A 136 16.26 7.22 3.48
CA LEU A 136 16.99 8.11 2.58
C LEU A 136 17.95 7.28 1.72
N GLU A 137 17.99 7.55 0.41
CA GLU A 137 18.82 6.83 -0.57
C GLU A 137 20.34 6.90 -0.27
N GLN A 138 20.81 7.85 0.55
CA GLN A 138 22.23 8.16 0.75
C GLN A 138 22.87 7.61 2.03
N PHE A 139 22.12 6.97 2.93
CA PHE A 139 22.61 6.72 4.30
C PHE A 139 23.24 5.33 4.56
N LEU A 140 23.57 4.56 3.52
CA LEU A 140 24.16 3.23 3.72
C LEU A 140 25.70 3.28 3.65
N ASN A 141 26.34 3.60 4.77
CA ASN A 141 27.78 3.31 4.92
C ASN A 141 28.05 1.80 4.79
N SER A 142 29.32 1.41 4.64
CA SER A 142 29.72 0.03 4.32
C SER A 142 29.16 -1.04 5.28
N ASN A 143 28.88 -0.69 6.54
CA ASN A 143 28.48 -1.65 7.57
C ASN A 143 26.95 -1.72 7.76
N TRP A 144 26.21 -0.65 7.40
CA TRP A 144 24.75 -0.62 7.56
C TRP A 144 24.03 -1.54 6.58
N ARG A 145 24.66 -1.86 5.44
CA ARG A 145 24.10 -2.76 4.43
C ARG A 145 23.80 -4.16 4.99
N ASP A 146 24.69 -4.72 5.81
CA ASP A 146 24.50 -6.07 6.33
C ASP A 146 23.47 -6.10 7.46
N VAL A 147 23.39 -5.05 8.28
CA VAL A 147 22.31 -4.89 9.27
C VAL A 147 20.95 -4.80 8.58
N MET A 148 20.83 -3.99 7.52
CA MET A 148 19.57 -3.80 6.82
C MET A 148 19.11 -5.05 6.06
N LYS A 149 20.01 -5.94 5.63
CA LYS A 149 19.61 -7.23 5.05
C LYS A 149 18.82 -8.09 6.02
N GLU A 150 19.11 -8.00 7.31
CA GLU A 150 18.42 -8.77 8.35
C GLU A 150 17.18 -8.04 8.88
N VAL A 151 17.28 -6.71 9.06
CA VAL A 151 16.23 -5.90 9.72
C VAL A 151 15.14 -5.43 8.75
N ALA A 152 15.48 -5.12 7.49
CA ALA A 152 14.52 -4.54 6.55
C ALA A 152 13.43 -5.50 6.08
N PRO A 153 13.69 -6.78 5.76
CA PRO A 153 12.67 -7.67 5.19
C PRO A 153 11.34 -7.71 5.95
N PRO A 154 11.27 -7.94 7.28
CA PRO A 154 9.99 -7.99 7.98
C PRO A 154 9.20 -6.68 7.89
N ILE A 155 9.90 -5.54 7.86
CA ILE A 155 9.30 -4.21 7.72
C ILE A 155 8.75 -4.02 6.31
N VAL A 156 9.58 -4.32 5.30
CA VAL A 156 9.20 -4.21 3.89
C VAL A 156 8.03 -5.12 3.57
N TYR A 157 8.02 -6.36 4.07
CA TYR A 157 6.91 -7.28 3.87
C TYR A 157 5.61 -6.75 4.46
N ALA A 158 5.60 -6.20 5.66
CA ALA A 158 4.40 -5.63 6.27
C ALA A 158 3.84 -4.44 5.48
N ILE A 159 4.71 -3.58 4.94
CA ILE A 159 4.30 -2.46 4.08
C ILE A 159 3.73 -2.97 2.75
N VAL A 160 4.43 -3.91 2.11
CA VAL A 160 4.00 -4.50 0.83
C VAL A 160 2.66 -5.22 0.99
N GLU A 161 2.47 -5.97 2.08
CA GLU A 161 1.21 -6.63 2.41
C GLU A 161 0.06 -5.63 2.52
N ALA A 162 0.25 -4.52 3.23
CA ALA A 162 -0.77 -3.47 3.33
C ALA A 162 -1.12 -2.84 1.96
N VAL A 163 -0.12 -2.62 1.10
CA VAL A 163 -0.34 -2.10 -0.26
C VAL A 163 -1.10 -3.13 -1.10
N VAL A 164 -0.73 -4.40 -1.03
CA VAL A 164 -1.40 -5.50 -1.74
C VAL A 164 -2.86 -5.63 -1.26
N GLU A 165 -3.11 -5.60 0.06
CA GLU A 165 -4.47 -5.57 0.62
C GLU A 165 -5.29 -4.42 0.05
N GLY A 166 -4.72 -3.21 -0.02
CA GLY A 166 -5.39 -2.04 -0.58
C GLY A 166 -5.75 -2.22 -2.06
N VAL A 167 -4.83 -2.74 -2.86
CA VAL A 167 -5.05 -3.03 -4.29
C VAL A 167 -6.10 -4.14 -4.46
N GLU A 168 -6.04 -5.21 -3.67
CA GLU A 168 -7.05 -6.26 -3.69
C GLU A 168 -8.44 -5.77 -3.31
N SER A 169 -8.55 -4.88 -2.32
CA SER A 169 -9.82 -4.27 -1.93
C SER A 169 -10.46 -3.51 -3.09
N ILE A 170 -9.67 -2.78 -3.89
CA ILE A 170 -10.15 -2.14 -5.12
C ILE A 170 -10.69 -3.18 -6.10
N TYR A 171 -9.92 -4.22 -6.42
CA TYR A 171 -10.35 -5.25 -7.39
C TYR A 171 -11.57 -6.07 -6.92
N LYS A 172 -11.76 -6.22 -5.61
CA LYS A 172 -12.93 -6.90 -5.03
C LYS A 172 -14.19 -6.03 -5.07
N ALA A 173 -14.04 -4.71 -4.93
CA ALA A 173 -15.16 -3.78 -4.86
C ALA A 173 -15.57 -3.22 -6.23
N VAL A 174 -14.62 -3.00 -7.14
CA VAL A 174 -14.85 -2.28 -8.40
C VAL A 174 -14.95 -3.27 -9.58
N PRO A 175 -16.02 -3.22 -10.40
CA PRO A 175 -16.16 -4.04 -11.60
C PRO A 175 -14.99 -3.84 -12.59
N ALA A 176 -14.60 -4.90 -13.31
CA ALA A 176 -13.46 -4.85 -14.23
C ALA A 176 -13.67 -3.85 -15.40
N GLU A 177 -14.92 -3.62 -15.77
CA GLU A 177 -15.35 -2.70 -16.82
C GLU A 177 -15.18 -1.23 -16.41
N GLU A 178 -15.15 -0.94 -15.10
CA GLU A 178 -14.83 0.39 -14.57
C GLU A 178 -13.31 0.60 -14.47
N LEU A 179 -12.51 -0.47 -14.47
CA LEU A 179 -11.06 -0.41 -14.35
C LEU A 179 -10.34 -0.45 -15.69
N SER A 180 -10.99 -1.01 -16.72
CA SER A 180 -10.39 -1.22 -18.04
C SER A 180 -11.41 -1.09 -19.16
N ILE A 181 -10.93 -0.58 -20.29
CA ILE A 181 -11.70 -0.51 -21.54
C ILE A 181 -11.03 -1.41 -22.58
N SER A 182 -11.84 -2.05 -23.43
CA SER A 182 -11.38 -2.94 -24.50
C SER A 182 -10.74 -2.21 -25.67
#